data_AF-A0A2H0YCX7-F1
#
_entry.id   AF-A0A2H0YCX7-F1
#
_cell.length_a   1.000
_cell.length_b   1.000
_cell.length_c   1.000
_cell.angle_alpha   90.00
_cell.angle_beta   90.00
_cell.angle_gamma   90.00
#
_symmetry.space_group_name_H-M   'P 1'
#
loop_
_entity.id
_entity.type
_entity.pdbx_description
1 polymer ?
#
loop_
_entity_poly.entity_id
_entity_poly.type
_entity_poly.pdbx_seq_one_letter_code
_entity_poly.pdbx_strand_id
1 'polypeptide(L)'
;MVRVEKILFYLLLFCLPFQTRLILKEWFFRRSLGGGGGAEFNEWNSAFLYLTDLFILAILSLWFYRSRISWLSAKHGQKINIILGLFFALSALSLSGAQNSGLGIYQLIKLAEFIFLFLYLKNNFTPHLFGQASSNTKERKPIGGSALTKPIFLRASAGKGAGFKLNRVYQVLIASGLLQSFIAIWQFAFQKDLGLRILGESFLSPNIEGAAKIVVSGTKMLRAYGTFPHPNVLAAFLLFSIFSFYFFYLKFKKPSLCSNLISLSVFTFLTLGLFLTFSRIPIILFFFFSICLFLVLFFKKKFYKLYHSKTLLISSLFLFAVILCVALMLPEFYSRFVEKSVDPGIHLRYFYNFISLSMLKENPFFGQGIGNFVWKLQDFQGSLRAANLIYKLDVPEIEIIPHEAPSWLFQPAHNVYLLIAAEIGVVGALLFLVFLSLIIVPLIKIIKENNLFFIFYFLFFIFLALSLFDHFFWTLQQGRLMFWILCGILASFSLDKKISDAKL
;
A
#
# COMPACT_ATOMS: atom_id res chain seq x y z
N MET A 1 27.71 -5.61 -7.29
CA MET A 1 26.66 -4.59 -7.51
C MET A 1 25.26 -5.19 -7.60
N VAL A 2 24.87 -5.89 -8.68
CA VAL A 2 23.49 -6.44 -8.83
C VAL A 2 23.05 -7.37 -7.68
N ARG A 3 23.97 -8.17 -7.10
CA ARG A 3 23.65 -9.01 -5.93
C ARG A 3 23.31 -8.17 -4.68
N VAL A 4 24.06 -7.10 -4.44
CA VAL A 4 23.84 -6.18 -3.31
C VAL A 4 22.53 -5.42 -3.49
N GLU A 5 22.27 -4.91 -4.69
CA GLU A 5 21.00 -4.27 -5.07
C GLU A 5 19.79 -5.17 -4.78
N LYS A 6 19.87 -6.48 -5.08
CA LYS A 6 18.82 -7.45 -4.73
C LYS A 6 18.63 -7.64 -3.23
N ILE A 7 19.73 -7.75 -2.49
CA ILE A 7 19.68 -7.91 -1.03
C ILE A 7 19.02 -6.70 -0.41
N LEU A 8 19.44 -5.48 -0.79
CA LEU A 8 18.83 -4.23 -0.33
C LEU A 8 17.35 -4.17 -0.66
N PHE A 9 16.94 -4.59 -1.86
CA PHE A 9 15.52 -4.63 -2.22
C PHE A 9 14.73 -5.63 -1.36
N TYR A 10 15.26 -6.82 -1.09
CA TYR A 10 14.60 -7.77 -0.20
C TYR A 10 14.54 -7.26 1.25
N LEU A 11 15.58 -6.56 1.72
CA LEU A 11 15.56 -5.89 3.03
C LEU A 11 14.51 -4.77 3.08
N LEU A 12 14.39 -3.96 2.02
CA LEU A 12 13.34 -2.95 1.90
C LEU A 12 11.95 -3.57 2.02
N LEU A 13 11.69 -4.69 1.33
CA LEU A 13 10.40 -5.39 1.41
C LEU A 13 10.14 -5.97 2.80
N PHE A 14 11.16 -6.55 3.43
CA PHE A 14 11.03 -7.11 4.78
C PHE A 14 10.76 -6.03 5.83
N CYS A 15 11.46 -4.90 5.72
CA CYS A 15 11.37 -3.77 6.64
C CYS A 15 10.22 -2.81 6.32
N LEU A 16 9.43 -3.09 5.29
CA LEU A 16 8.28 -2.25 4.91
C LEU A 16 7.38 -1.93 6.11
N PRO A 17 7.06 -2.87 7.04
CA PRO A 17 6.19 -2.58 8.18
C PRO A 17 6.78 -1.68 9.25
N PHE A 18 8.11 -1.52 9.29
CA PHE A 18 8.77 -0.82 10.39
C PHE A 18 8.63 0.69 10.24
N GLN A 19 8.45 1.39 11.36
CA GLN A 19 8.40 2.85 11.41
C GLN A 19 9.71 3.46 11.92
N THR A 20 10.81 2.72 11.91
CA THR A 20 12.14 3.23 12.29
C THR A 20 12.46 4.49 11.50
N ARG A 21 12.50 5.63 12.20
CA ARG A 21 12.61 6.96 11.60
C ARG A 21 13.28 7.95 12.54
N LEU A 22 13.84 8.99 11.96
CA LEU A 22 14.29 10.20 12.64
C LEU A 22 13.34 11.34 12.26
N ILE A 23 12.94 12.14 13.24
CA ILE A 23 12.18 13.37 13.00
C ILE A 23 13.18 14.44 12.58
N LEU A 24 13.03 14.96 11.36
CA LEU A 24 13.91 16.00 10.82
C LEU A 24 13.43 17.39 11.17
N LYS A 25 12.11 17.61 11.12
CA LYS A 25 11.49 18.90 11.41
C LYS A 25 10.01 18.71 11.75
N GLU A 26 9.56 19.43 12.77
CA GLU A 26 8.16 19.55 13.14
C GLU A 26 7.72 20.98 12.86
N TRP A 27 6.61 21.14 12.15
CA TRP A 27 6.01 22.45 11.94
C TRP A 27 4.87 22.63 12.92
N PHE A 28 5.13 23.44 13.93
CA PHE A 28 4.14 23.80 14.95
C PHE A 28 3.35 25.03 14.56
N PHE A 29 2.15 25.12 15.12
CA PHE A 29 1.23 26.20 14.88
C PHE A 29 1.49 27.41 15.79
N ARG A 30 1.29 28.62 15.26
CA ARG A 30 1.52 29.89 15.99
C ARG A 30 0.46 30.20 17.06
N ARG A 31 -0.76 29.63 16.99
CA ARG A 31 -1.81 29.82 18.03
C ARG A 31 -1.97 28.62 18.97
N SER A 32 -1.05 27.65 18.95
CA SER A 32 -0.95 26.58 19.96
C SER A 32 -0.26 27.04 21.27
N LEU A 33 0.04 28.33 21.39
CA LEU A 33 0.80 28.93 22.49
C LEU A 33 -0.09 29.63 23.54
N GLY A 34 -1.38 29.28 23.60
CA GLY A 34 -2.31 29.78 24.62
C GLY A 34 -2.60 28.71 25.65
N GLY A 35 -1.96 28.79 26.82
CA GLY A 35 -2.33 28.02 28.01
C GLY A 35 -1.54 26.73 28.26
N GLY A 36 -0.27 26.85 28.68
CA GLY A 36 0.44 25.87 29.52
C GLY A 36 0.75 24.46 28.95
N GLY A 37 0.11 24.00 27.88
CA GLY A 37 0.39 22.74 27.21
C GLY A 37 1.28 22.95 25.99
N GLY A 38 2.41 22.23 25.91
CA GLY A 38 3.30 22.27 24.74
C GLY A 38 2.57 21.85 23.45
N ALA A 39 3.09 22.30 22.30
CA ALA A 39 2.51 21.94 21.01
C ALA A 39 2.51 20.40 20.83
N GLU A 40 1.33 19.81 20.64
CA GLU A 40 1.18 18.38 20.45
C GLU A 40 1.73 17.92 19.09
N PHE A 41 2.44 16.79 19.09
CA PHE A 41 3.03 16.21 17.88
C PHE A 41 1.95 15.83 16.86
N ASN A 42 2.11 16.28 15.62
CA ASN A 42 1.26 15.88 14.50
C ASN A 42 2.08 15.23 13.39
N GLU A 43 1.72 13.99 13.06
CA GLU A 43 2.38 13.16 12.06
C GLU A 43 2.44 13.83 10.67
N TRP A 44 1.37 14.53 10.27
CA TRP A 44 1.24 15.06 8.91
C TRP A 44 1.81 16.47 8.74
N ASN A 45 2.15 17.14 9.84
CA ASN A 45 2.86 18.42 9.87
C ASN A 45 4.35 18.24 10.21
N SER A 46 4.93 17.07 9.91
CA SER A 46 6.29 16.72 10.27
C SER A 46 7.05 16.08 9.10
N ALA A 47 8.37 16.29 9.07
CA ALA A 47 9.29 15.68 8.13
C ALA A 47 10.11 14.60 8.82
N PHE A 48 10.30 13.47 8.14
CA PHE A 48 10.99 12.31 8.67
C PHE A 48 12.04 11.79 7.69
N LEU A 49 13.06 11.15 8.24
CA LEU A 49 13.95 10.25 7.51
C LEU A 49 13.69 8.83 7.99
N TYR A 50 13.09 7.99 7.16
CA TYR A 50 12.83 6.59 7.49
C TYR A 50 14.04 5.70 7.12
N LEU A 51 14.19 4.57 7.82
CA LEU A 51 15.16 3.54 7.43
C LEU A 51 14.94 3.06 5.99
N THR A 52 13.67 3.00 5.55
CA THR A 52 13.30 2.61 4.19
C THR A 52 13.78 3.62 3.13
N ASP A 53 13.90 4.90 3.49
CA ASP A 53 14.44 5.93 2.60
C ASP A 53 15.92 5.67 2.30
N LEU A 54 16.68 5.24 3.31
CA LEU A 54 18.09 4.86 3.15
C LEU A 54 18.26 3.65 2.22
N PHE A 55 17.37 2.64 2.35
CA PHE A 55 17.37 1.50 1.44
C PHE A 55 17.04 1.93 0.01
N ILE A 56 16.02 2.77 -0.18
CA ILE A 56 15.65 3.28 -1.51
C ILE A 56 16.80 4.07 -2.12
N LEU A 57 17.40 5.00 -1.37
CA LEU A 57 18.53 5.80 -1.83
C LEU A 57 19.71 4.92 -2.26
N ALA A 58 20.06 3.90 -1.46
CA ALA A 58 21.13 2.96 -1.79
C ALA A 58 20.82 2.14 -3.05
N ILE A 59 19.58 1.66 -3.20
CA ILE A 59 19.11 0.93 -4.38
C ILE A 59 19.19 1.82 -5.63
N LEU A 60 18.66 3.04 -5.55
CA LEU A 60 18.64 3.98 -6.66
C LEU A 60 20.06 4.41 -7.05
N SER A 61 20.94 4.63 -6.08
CA SER A 61 22.36 4.97 -6.34
C SER A 61 23.07 3.85 -7.11
N LEU A 62 22.90 2.59 -6.68
CA LEU A 62 23.44 1.43 -7.40
C LEU A 62 22.82 1.28 -8.78
N TRP A 63 21.52 1.51 -8.91
CA TRP A 63 20.82 1.44 -10.19
C TRP A 63 21.28 2.51 -11.17
N PHE A 64 21.41 3.77 -10.75
CA PHE A 64 21.91 4.87 -11.58
C PHE A 64 23.36 4.64 -12.00
N TYR A 65 24.22 4.19 -11.08
CA TYR A 65 25.60 3.82 -11.40
C TYR A 65 25.66 2.71 -12.47
N ARG A 66 24.85 1.66 -12.32
CA ARG A 66 24.77 0.53 -13.25
C ARG A 66 24.19 0.91 -14.62
N SER A 67 23.19 1.78 -14.64
CA SER A 67 22.35 2.02 -15.82
C SER A 67 22.88 3.11 -16.75
N ARG A 68 24.02 3.75 -16.43
CA ARG A 68 24.73 4.81 -17.21
C ARG A 68 23.89 5.35 -18.38
N ILE A 69 22.89 6.18 -18.05
CA ILE A 69 22.05 6.97 -18.98
C ILE A 69 21.35 6.12 -20.07
N SER A 70 20.87 4.91 -19.78
CA SER A 70 20.05 4.13 -20.73
C SER A 70 18.54 4.16 -20.43
N TRP A 71 18.11 4.63 -19.26
CA TRP A 71 16.70 4.56 -18.81
C TRP A 71 15.78 5.58 -19.53
N LEU A 72 16.34 6.61 -20.15
CA LEU A 72 15.63 7.57 -21.01
C LEU A 72 15.33 7.00 -22.41
N SER A 73 16.04 5.95 -22.85
CA SER A 73 16.03 5.45 -24.23
C SER A 73 15.00 4.35 -24.51
N ALA A 74 14.29 3.83 -23.50
CA ALA A 74 13.35 2.72 -23.71
C ALA A 74 12.05 3.21 -24.37
N LYS A 75 11.88 2.97 -25.68
CA LYS A 75 10.69 3.34 -26.47
C LYS A 75 9.36 2.72 -25.96
N HIS A 76 9.40 1.64 -25.18
CA HIS A 76 8.20 1.02 -24.60
C HIS A 76 7.91 1.57 -23.19
N GLY A 77 6.64 1.86 -22.90
CA GLY A 77 6.22 2.43 -21.61
C GLY A 77 6.54 3.93 -21.44
N GLN A 78 6.81 4.67 -22.51
CA GLN A 78 7.06 6.11 -22.46
C GLN A 78 5.83 6.89 -21.96
N LYS A 79 4.61 6.45 -22.32
CA LYS A 79 3.36 7.11 -21.90
C LYS A 79 3.22 7.22 -20.37
N ILE A 80 3.39 6.11 -19.64
CA ILE A 80 3.27 6.13 -18.18
C ILE A 80 4.36 6.98 -17.51
N ASN A 81 5.56 7.04 -18.10
CA ASN A 81 6.64 7.90 -17.61
C ASN A 81 6.33 9.39 -17.86
N ILE A 82 5.79 9.73 -19.03
CA ILE A 82 5.36 11.10 -19.37
C ILE A 82 4.26 11.56 -18.41
N ILE A 83 3.22 10.74 -18.20
CA ILE A 83 2.12 11.08 -17.29
C ILE A 83 2.63 11.29 -15.86
N LEU A 84 3.54 10.43 -15.37
CA LEU A 84 4.17 10.64 -14.06
C LEU A 84 5.03 11.91 -14.00
N GLY A 85 5.78 12.22 -15.07
CA GLY A 85 6.55 13.45 -15.17
C GLY A 85 5.66 14.70 -15.13
N LEU A 86 4.55 14.69 -15.87
CA LEU A 86 3.54 15.76 -15.84
C LEU A 86 2.88 15.87 -14.47
N PHE A 87 2.54 14.75 -13.85
CA PHE A 87 1.97 14.72 -12.50
C PHE A 87 2.94 15.30 -11.46
N PHE A 88 4.23 14.95 -11.54
CA PHE A 88 5.27 15.51 -10.67
C PHE A 88 5.47 17.01 -10.89
N ALA A 89 5.54 17.45 -12.16
CA ALA A 89 5.67 18.87 -12.49
C ALA A 89 4.49 19.67 -11.94
N LEU A 90 3.26 19.16 -12.07
CA LEU A 90 2.08 19.83 -11.52
C LEU A 90 2.06 19.81 -9.99
N SER A 91 2.54 18.73 -9.36
CA SER A 91 2.73 18.67 -7.90
C SER A 91 3.78 19.66 -7.40
N ALA A 92 4.77 20.02 -8.23
CA ALA A 92 5.71 21.09 -7.91
C ALA A 92 5.07 22.47 -8.09
N LEU A 93 4.28 22.67 -9.15
CA LEU A 93 3.54 23.91 -9.38
C LEU A 93 2.50 24.18 -8.29
N SER A 94 1.90 23.14 -7.69
CA SER A 94 0.96 23.32 -6.58
C SER A 94 1.59 23.98 -5.35
N LEU A 95 2.92 23.94 -5.19
CA LEU A 95 3.61 24.65 -4.11
C LEU A 95 3.38 26.16 -4.13
N SER A 96 3.00 26.74 -5.28
CA SER A 96 2.57 28.14 -5.35
C SER A 96 1.34 28.45 -4.48
N GLY A 97 0.49 27.45 -4.20
CA GLY A 97 -0.65 27.55 -3.28
C GLY A 97 -0.35 27.10 -1.85
N ALA A 98 0.87 26.64 -1.54
CA ALA A 98 1.21 26.09 -0.24
C ALA A 98 1.38 27.18 0.83
N GLN A 99 0.56 27.12 1.89
CA GLN A 99 0.74 27.96 3.08
C GLN A 99 2.02 27.61 3.85
N ASN A 100 2.39 26.32 3.86
CA ASN A 100 3.64 25.83 4.41
C ASN A 100 4.49 25.22 3.29
N SER A 101 5.29 26.06 2.65
CA SER A 101 6.16 25.62 1.55
C SER A 101 7.23 24.63 2.01
N GLY A 102 7.69 24.70 3.26
CA GLY A 102 8.67 23.74 3.80
C GLY A 102 8.12 22.32 3.87
N LEU A 103 6.89 22.18 4.39
CA LEU A 103 6.17 20.90 4.41
C LEU A 103 5.89 20.42 2.98
N GLY A 104 5.49 21.32 2.09
CA GLY A 104 5.24 20.99 0.69
C GLY A 104 6.48 20.50 -0.06
N ILE A 105 7.64 21.14 0.13
CA ILE A 105 8.92 20.72 -0.46
C ILE A 105 9.29 19.31 0.03
N TYR A 106 9.15 19.04 1.34
CA TYR A 106 9.39 17.70 1.87
C TYR A 106 8.49 16.65 1.19
N GLN A 107 7.21 16.95 1.03
CA GLN A 107 6.26 16.03 0.41
C GLN A 107 6.52 15.84 -1.10
N LEU A 108 7.01 16.87 -1.79
CA LEU A 108 7.48 16.77 -3.16
C LEU A 108 8.72 15.87 -3.28
N ILE A 109 9.68 15.98 -2.35
CA ILE A 109 10.85 15.09 -2.29
C ILE A 109 10.42 13.64 -2.07
N LYS A 110 9.48 13.39 -1.14
CA LYS A 110 8.91 12.05 -0.93
C LYS A 110 8.23 11.52 -2.19
N LEU A 111 7.45 12.35 -2.89
CA LEU A 111 6.83 11.95 -4.16
C LEU A 111 7.88 11.57 -5.21
N ALA A 112 8.96 12.35 -5.34
CA ALA A 112 10.07 12.04 -6.25
C ALA A 112 10.71 10.69 -5.92
N GLU A 113 11.02 10.44 -4.66
CA GLU A 113 11.59 9.17 -4.18
C GLU A 113 10.73 7.97 -4.60
N PHE A 114 9.42 8.05 -4.40
CA PHE A 114 8.50 6.97 -4.76
C PHE A 114 8.31 6.81 -6.27
N ILE A 115 8.31 7.90 -7.04
CA ILE A 115 8.32 7.84 -8.52
C ILE A 115 9.59 7.14 -9.01
N PHE A 116 10.76 7.45 -8.44
CA PHE A 116 11.99 6.77 -8.81
C PHE A 116 12.01 5.29 -8.40
N LEU A 117 11.47 4.94 -7.23
CA LEU A 117 11.28 3.54 -6.84
C LEU A 117 10.37 2.79 -7.82
N PHE A 118 9.27 3.42 -8.25
CA PHE A 118 8.38 2.88 -9.28
C PHE A 118 9.11 2.65 -10.60
N LEU A 119 9.88 3.64 -11.09
CA LEU A 119 10.64 3.53 -12.33
C LEU A 119 11.69 2.43 -12.25
N TYR A 120 12.38 2.33 -11.10
CA TYR A 120 13.32 1.27 -10.82
C TYR A 120 12.67 -0.11 -10.93
N LEU A 121 11.51 -0.33 -10.29
CA LEU A 121 10.79 -1.59 -10.33
C LEU A 121 10.30 -1.92 -11.74
N LYS A 122 9.62 -0.97 -12.38
CA LYS A 122 9.10 -1.11 -13.75
C LYS A 122 10.18 -1.58 -14.72
N ASN A 123 11.40 -1.01 -14.62
CA ASN A 123 12.49 -1.29 -15.55
C ASN A 123 13.34 -2.52 -15.20
N ASN A 124 13.34 -2.99 -13.95
CA ASN A 124 14.21 -4.08 -13.50
C ASN A 124 13.47 -5.37 -13.15
N PHE A 125 12.13 -5.32 -13.11
CA PHE A 125 11.26 -6.49 -12.98
C PHE A 125 10.85 -6.96 -14.38
N THR A 126 11.27 -8.15 -14.83
CA THR A 126 10.98 -8.65 -16.19
C THR A 126 10.17 -9.94 -16.16
N PRO A 127 8.85 -9.92 -16.48
CA PRO A 127 7.96 -11.08 -16.35
C PRO A 127 8.40 -12.36 -17.10
N HIS A 128 9.02 -12.25 -18.28
CA HIS A 128 9.30 -13.39 -19.17
C HIS A 128 10.42 -14.34 -18.70
N LEU A 129 11.34 -13.93 -17.81
CA LEU A 129 12.32 -14.85 -17.21
C LEU A 129 11.67 -15.87 -16.23
N PHE A 130 10.36 -15.76 -16.03
CA PHE A 130 9.63 -16.51 -15.01
C PHE A 130 8.59 -17.49 -15.59
N GLY A 131 8.53 -17.63 -16.91
CA GLY A 131 7.75 -18.64 -17.63
C GLY A 131 8.52 -19.92 -17.99
N GLN A 132 9.85 -19.87 -18.03
CA GLN A 132 10.70 -21.03 -18.31
C GLN A 132 11.27 -21.61 -17.01
N ALA A 133 10.42 -22.31 -16.26
CA ALA A 133 10.89 -23.33 -15.35
C ALA A 133 10.38 -24.68 -15.88
N SER A 134 11.31 -25.49 -16.39
CA SER A 134 11.15 -26.91 -16.74
C SER A 134 10.27 -27.23 -17.96
N SER A 135 10.75 -26.89 -19.16
CA SER A 135 10.66 -27.85 -20.27
C SER A 135 12.07 -28.40 -20.51
N ASN A 136 12.33 -29.61 -20.03
CA ASN A 136 13.42 -30.44 -20.55
C ASN A 136 13.08 -30.82 -22.00
N THR A 137 13.12 -29.84 -22.91
CA THR A 137 13.18 -30.10 -24.34
C THR A 137 14.66 -30.09 -24.68
N LYS A 138 15.23 -31.29 -24.78
CA LYS A 138 16.54 -31.52 -25.41
C LYS A 138 16.63 -30.63 -26.65
N GLU A 139 17.52 -29.65 -26.63
CA GLU A 139 17.89 -28.90 -27.82
C GLU A 139 18.43 -29.90 -28.85
N ARG A 140 17.63 -30.21 -29.88
CA ARG A 140 18.16 -30.79 -31.11
C ARG A 140 18.97 -29.69 -31.79
N LYS A 141 20.29 -29.88 -31.89
CA LYS A 141 21.16 -29.09 -32.77
C LYS A 141 20.60 -29.14 -34.19
N PRO A 142 20.43 -28.00 -34.89
CA PRO A 142 20.28 -28.04 -36.34
C PRO A 142 21.63 -28.41 -36.95
N ILE A 143 21.63 -29.49 -37.73
CA ILE A 143 22.73 -29.88 -38.61
C ILE A 143 22.63 -29.00 -39.87
N GLY A 144 23.76 -28.39 -40.25
CA GLY A 144 24.06 -27.98 -41.63
C GLY A 144 23.42 -26.67 -42.13
N GLY A 145 24.24 -25.69 -42.48
CA GLY A 145 23.81 -24.50 -43.23
C GLY A 145 24.79 -23.33 -43.13
N SER A 146 25.71 -23.28 -44.09
CA SER A 146 26.71 -22.24 -44.45
C SER A 146 26.63 -20.88 -43.75
N ALA A 147 27.75 -20.51 -43.15
CA ALA A 147 28.04 -19.18 -42.61
C ALA A 147 28.06 -18.10 -43.70
N LEU A 148 27.14 -17.15 -43.58
CA LEU A 148 27.27 -15.81 -44.16
C LEU A 148 27.36 -14.82 -43.00
N THR A 149 28.59 -14.36 -42.77
CA THR A 149 29.00 -13.40 -41.76
C THR A 149 28.29 -12.06 -41.98
N LYS A 150 27.26 -11.78 -41.16
CA LYS A 150 26.76 -10.41 -40.92
C LYS A 150 27.33 -9.88 -39.60
N PRO A 151 27.70 -8.60 -39.54
CA PRO A 151 28.70 -8.09 -38.61
C PRO A 151 28.21 -8.07 -37.15
N ILE A 152 29.14 -8.40 -36.26
CA ILE A 152 29.03 -8.53 -34.79
C ILE A 152 28.95 -7.15 -34.10
N PHE A 153 28.28 -6.17 -34.70
CA PHE A 153 28.08 -4.84 -34.12
C PHE A 153 26.59 -4.48 -34.18
N LEU A 154 25.82 -4.99 -33.21
CA LEU A 154 24.52 -4.46 -32.72
C LEU A 154 23.87 -5.37 -31.65
N ARG A 155 24.68 -6.08 -30.84
CA ARG A 155 24.18 -6.92 -29.73
C ARG A 155 24.52 -6.37 -28.34
N ALA A 156 24.88 -5.09 -28.25
CA ALA A 156 25.08 -4.38 -27.00
C ALA A 156 23.84 -3.54 -26.66
N SER A 157 23.40 -3.59 -25.40
CA SER A 157 22.34 -2.76 -24.79
C SER A 157 20.88 -3.28 -24.81
N ALA A 158 20.66 -4.60 -24.88
CA ALA A 158 19.51 -5.16 -24.16
C ALA A 158 19.94 -5.34 -22.70
N GLY A 159 19.74 -4.29 -21.89
CA GLY A 159 20.19 -4.25 -20.49
C GLY A 159 19.82 -5.54 -19.76
N LYS A 160 20.83 -6.26 -19.27
CA LYS A 160 20.66 -7.35 -18.31
C LYS A 160 20.00 -6.74 -17.07
N GLY A 161 18.67 -6.76 -17.02
CA GLY A 161 17.90 -6.35 -15.84
C GLY A 161 18.41 -7.13 -14.64
N ALA A 162 18.33 -6.53 -13.44
CA ALA A 162 18.83 -7.16 -12.23
C ALA A 162 18.28 -8.59 -12.07
N GLY A 163 17.08 -8.91 -12.58
CA GLY A 163 16.55 -10.27 -12.62
C GLY A 163 16.21 -10.76 -11.21
N PHE A 164 15.23 -10.13 -10.58
CA PHE A 164 14.73 -10.53 -9.26
C PHE A 164 14.10 -11.92 -9.35
N LYS A 165 14.37 -12.80 -8.38
CA LYS A 165 13.60 -14.04 -8.31
C LYS A 165 12.24 -13.73 -7.70
N LEU A 166 11.20 -13.84 -8.50
CA LEU A 166 9.82 -13.52 -8.13
C LEU A 166 9.34 -14.28 -6.88
N ASN A 167 9.71 -15.55 -6.76
CA ASN A 167 9.39 -16.36 -5.59
C ASN A 167 9.95 -15.77 -4.28
N ARG A 168 11.13 -15.16 -4.31
CA ARG A 168 11.75 -14.54 -3.12
C ARG A 168 11.00 -13.29 -2.68
N VAL A 169 10.49 -12.49 -3.61
CA VAL A 169 9.67 -11.30 -3.29
C VAL A 169 8.48 -11.70 -2.43
N TYR A 170 7.74 -12.73 -2.86
CA TYR A 170 6.57 -13.20 -2.12
C TYR A 170 6.94 -13.90 -0.82
N GLN A 171 8.02 -14.69 -0.81
CA GLN A 171 8.50 -15.31 0.44
C GLN A 171 8.86 -14.25 1.49
N VAL A 172 9.50 -13.15 1.08
CA VAL A 172 9.85 -12.05 1.99
C VAL A 172 8.59 -11.35 2.50
N LEU A 173 7.63 -11.05 1.63
CA LEU A 173 6.35 -10.44 2.03
C LEU A 173 5.56 -11.35 2.98
N ILE A 174 5.47 -12.65 2.70
CA ILE A 174 4.81 -13.62 3.57
C ILE A 174 5.53 -13.73 4.91
N ALA A 175 6.87 -13.78 4.93
CA ALA A 175 7.65 -13.86 6.16
C ALA A 175 7.49 -12.61 7.03
N SER A 176 7.52 -11.42 6.41
CA SER A 176 7.26 -10.15 7.10
C SER A 176 5.81 -10.08 7.60
N GLY A 177 4.84 -10.51 6.78
CA GLY A 177 3.43 -10.64 7.17
C GLY A 177 3.21 -11.57 8.37
N LEU A 178 3.89 -12.72 8.42
CA LEU A 178 3.84 -13.63 9.56
C LEU A 178 4.38 -12.98 10.83
N LEU A 179 5.52 -12.31 10.76
CA LEU A 179 6.07 -11.55 11.89
C LEU A 179 5.05 -10.53 12.41
N GLN A 180 4.44 -9.76 11.50
CA GLN A 180 3.43 -8.77 11.86
C GLN A 180 2.17 -9.40 12.47
N SER A 181 1.73 -10.55 11.96
CA SER A 181 0.64 -11.33 12.55
C SER A 181 0.97 -11.80 13.97
N PHE A 182 2.19 -12.28 14.23
CA PHE A 182 2.61 -12.66 15.58
C PHE A 182 2.57 -11.47 16.55
N ILE A 183 3.11 -10.33 16.13
CA ILE A 183 3.07 -9.09 16.94
C ILE A 183 1.62 -8.67 17.18
N ALA A 184 0.78 -8.68 16.14
CA ALA A 184 -0.64 -8.33 16.23
C ALA A 184 -1.42 -9.23 17.20
N ILE A 185 -1.20 -10.55 17.15
CA ILE A 185 -1.81 -11.51 18.07
C ILE A 185 -1.36 -11.25 19.51
N TRP A 186 -0.07 -10.99 19.71
CA TRP A 186 0.46 -10.67 21.04
C TRP A 186 -0.14 -9.37 21.58
N GLN A 187 -0.16 -8.30 20.77
CA GLN A 187 -0.71 -6.99 21.17
C GLN A 187 -2.17 -7.11 21.56
N PHE A 188 -2.95 -7.89 20.82
CA PHE A 188 -4.35 -8.13 21.14
C PHE A 188 -4.52 -9.01 22.37
N ALA A 189 -3.71 -10.06 22.55
CA ALA A 189 -3.81 -10.95 23.71
C ALA A 189 -3.48 -10.22 25.02
N PHE A 190 -2.47 -9.34 25.02
CA PHE A 190 -1.98 -8.65 26.20
C PHE A 190 -2.47 -7.20 26.35
N GLN A 191 -3.20 -6.69 25.36
CA GLN A 191 -3.78 -5.34 25.35
C GLN A 191 -2.74 -4.23 25.61
N LYS A 192 -1.52 -4.40 25.08
CA LYS A 192 -0.41 -3.44 25.19
C LYS A 192 0.57 -3.61 24.04
N ASP A 193 1.50 -2.68 23.88
CA ASP A 193 2.62 -2.83 22.95
C ASP A 193 3.72 -3.76 23.47
N LEU A 194 4.49 -4.36 22.56
CA LEU A 194 5.55 -5.33 22.83
C LEU A 194 6.87 -4.64 23.24
N GLY A 195 6.96 -3.31 23.11
CA GLY A 195 8.15 -2.52 23.41
C GLY A 195 9.18 -2.48 22.27
N LEU A 196 8.80 -2.81 21.02
CA LEU A 196 9.65 -2.79 19.83
C LEU A 196 9.90 -1.36 19.31
N ARG A 197 10.37 -0.47 20.20
CA ARG A 197 10.56 0.97 19.90
C ARG A 197 11.56 1.22 18.77
N ILE A 198 12.62 0.41 18.69
CA ILE A 198 13.63 0.51 17.61
C ILE A 198 12.99 0.25 16.23
N LEU A 199 12.02 -0.66 16.16
CA LEU A 199 11.28 -0.96 14.93
C LEU A 199 10.14 0.04 14.66
N GLY A 200 9.94 1.00 15.57
CA GLY A 200 8.91 2.03 15.49
C GLY A 200 7.51 1.54 15.88
N GLU A 201 7.39 0.59 16.81
CA GLU A 201 6.09 0.22 17.37
C GLU A 201 5.47 1.39 18.15
N SER A 202 4.20 1.70 17.83
CA SER A 202 3.41 2.73 18.50
C SER A 202 3.25 2.44 20.00
N PHE A 203 3.03 3.49 20.80
CA PHE A 203 2.63 3.34 22.20
C PHE A 203 1.17 2.89 22.25
N LEU A 204 0.90 1.73 22.85
CA LEU A 204 -0.43 1.13 22.80
C LEU A 204 -0.93 0.75 24.19
N SER A 205 -2.13 1.21 24.51
CA SER A 205 -2.90 0.82 25.67
C SER A 205 -4.38 1.15 25.43
N PRO A 206 -5.33 0.36 25.98
CA PRO A 206 -6.74 0.71 26.00
C PRO A 206 -7.04 2.08 26.61
N ASN A 207 -6.14 2.62 27.43
CA ASN A 207 -6.33 3.90 28.13
C ASN A 207 -5.71 5.10 27.39
N ILE A 208 -4.87 4.88 26.38
CA ILE A 208 -4.24 5.98 25.62
C ILE A 208 -5.26 6.57 24.62
N GLU A 209 -5.45 7.88 24.65
CA GLU A 209 -6.31 8.58 23.67
C GLU A 209 -5.73 8.49 22.25
N GLY A 210 -6.61 8.53 21.24
CA GLY A 210 -6.21 8.36 19.83
C GLY A 210 -5.87 6.92 19.42
N ALA A 211 -5.62 6.00 20.36
CA ALA A 211 -5.50 4.57 20.02
C ALA A 211 -6.86 4.02 19.55
N ALA A 212 -6.90 3.46 18.35
CA ALA A 212 -8.00 2.70 17.79
C ALA A 212 -8.36 1.49 18.66
N LYS A 213 -9.63 1.48 19.10
CA LYS A 213 -10.21 0.50 20.02
C LYS A 213 -11.51 -0.05 19.45
N ILE A 214 -11.95 -1.17 19.99
CA ILE A 214 -13.31 -1.68 19.90
C ILE A 214 -13.94 -1.63 21.30
N VAL A 215 -15.26 -1.61 21.37
CA VAL A 215 -16.00 -1.66 22.64
C VAL A 215 -16.85 -2.91 22.62
N VAL A 216 -16.52 -3.84 23.52
CA VAL A 216 -17.22 -5.12 23.66
C VAL A 216 -17.77 -5.17 25.07
N SER A 217 -19.11 -5.20 25.20
CA SER A 217 -19.81 -5.25 26.50
C SER A 217 -19.36 -4.11 27.44
N GLY A 218 -19.30 -2.88 26.93
CA GLY A 218 -18.83 -1.70 27.68
C GLY A 218 -17.33 -1.62 27.95
N THR A 219 -16.54 -2.65 27.60
CA THR A 219 -15.08 -2.67 27.83
C THR A 219 -14.31 -2.25 26.57
N LYS A 220 -13.42 -1.27 26.71
CA LYS A 220 -12.52 -0.83 25.63
C LYS A 220 -11.41 -1.86 25.43
N MET A 221 -11.31 -2.41 24.23
CA MET A 221 -10.22 -3.30 23.82
C MET A 221 -9.43 -2.69 22.67
N LEU A 222 -8.11 -2.82 22.73
CA LEU A 222 -7.17 -2.39 21.71
C LEU A 222 -7.33 -3.23 20.43
N ARG A 223 -7.35 -2.58 19.27
CA ARG A 223 -7.22 -3.25 17.95
C ARG A 223 -5.76 -3.56 17.67
N ALA A 224 -5.43 -4.61 16.92
CA ALA A 224 -4.03 -4.94 16.65
C ALA A 224 -3.37 -3.99 15.62
N TYR A 225 -2.14 -3.55 15.88
CA TYR A 225 -1.37 -2.61 15.04
C TYR A 225 -0.19 -3.27 14.34
N GLY A 226 0.36 -4.36 14.89
CA GLY A 226 1.71 -4.80 14.52
C GLY A 226 2.69 -3.66 14.80
N THR A 227 3.67 -3.46 13.92
CA THR A 227 4.56 -2.29 13.98
C THR A 227 4.04 -1.09 13.19
N PHE A 228 2.81 -1.11 12.69
CA PHE A 228 2.24 -0.03 11.88
C PHE A 228 1.64 1.10 12.74
N PRO A 229 1.49 2.32 12.18
CA PRO A 229 0.92 3.45 12.93
C PRO A 229 -0.58 3.30 13.20
N HIS A 230 -1.28 2.44 12.46
CA HIS A 230 -2.72 2.24 12.59
C HIS A 230 -3.15 0.83 12.11
N PRO A 231 -4.18 0.21 12.72
CA PRO A 231 -4.68 -1.12 12.34
C PRO A 231 -5.10 -1.26 10.87
N ASN A 232 -5.62 -0.19 10.25
CA ASN A 232 -6.00 -0.25 8.84
C ASN A 232 -4.79 -0.42 7.91
N VAL A 233 -3.62 0.13 8.29
CA VAL A 233 -2.38 0.01 7.51
C VAL A 233 -1.82 -1.41 7.65
N LEU A 234 -1.85 -1.97 8.87
CA LEU A 234 -1.54 -3.39 9.09
C LEU A 234 -2.46 -4.28 8.25
N ALA A 235 -3.77 -4.02 8.27
CA ALA A 235 -4.72 -4.80 7.50
C ALA A 235 -4.40 -4.79 6.00
N ALA A 236 -4.11 -3.61 5.43
CA ALA A 236 -3.70 -3.49 4.04
C ALA A 236 -2.40 -4.27 3.72
N PHE A 237 -1.43 -4.26 4.63
CA PHE A 237 -0.20 -5.05 4.48
C PHE A 237 -0.44 -6.56 4.59
N LEU A 238 -1.33 -7.00 5.48
CA LEU A 238 -1.72 -8.40 5.59
C LEU A 238 -2.49 -8.85 4.34
N LEU A 239 -3.30 -8.00 3.72
CA LEU A 239 -3.87 -8.30 2.39
C LEU A 239 -2.78 -8.48 1.34
N PHE A 240 -1.76 -7.62 1.32
CA PHE A 240 -0.61 -7.81 0.42
C PHE A 240 0.07 -9.16 0.67
N SER A 241 0.27 -9.53 1.94
CA SER A 241 0.88 -10.80 2.34
C SER A 241 0.02 -12.02 1.97
N ILE A 242 -1.30 -11.95 2.17
CA ILE A 242 -2.26 -13.01 1.84
C ILE A 242 -2.36 -13.22 0.32
N PHE A 243 -2.46 -12.15 -0.47
CA PHE A 243 -2.51 -12.27 -1.94
C PHE A 243 -1.16 -12.73 -2.51
N SER A 244 -0.04 -12.37 -1.87
CA SER A 244 1.28 -12.93 -2.15
C SER A 244 1.34 -14.43 -1.82
N PHE A 245 0.73 -14.86 -0.72
CA PHE A 245 0.57 -16.27 -0.35
C PHE A 245 -0.26 -17.04 -1.39
N TYR A 246 -1.41 -16.53 -1.83
CA TYR A 246 -2.22 -17.15 -2.87
C TYR A 246 -1.43 -17.36 -4.15
N PHE A 247 -0.74 -16.33 -4.63
CA PHE A 247 0.10 -16.45 -5.82
C PHE A 247 1.22 -17.48 -5.61
N PHE A 248 1.94 -17.40 -4.48
CA PHE A 248 3.07 -18.27 -4.20
C PHE A 248 2.67 -19.75 -4.10
N TYR A 249 1.59 -20.05 -3.41
CA TYR A 249 1.06 -21.41 -3.26
C TYR A 249 0.61 -21.99 -4.61
N LEU A 250 -0.19 -21.22 -5.37
CA LEU A 250 -0.67 -21.64 -6.69
C LEU A 250 0.47 -21.85 -7.69
N LYS A 251 1.43 -20.92 -7.75
CA LYS A 251 2.49 -20.95 -8.76
C LYS A 251 3.64 -21.89 -8.43
N PHE A 252 4.11 -21.94 -7.18
CA PHE A 252 5.40 -22.56 -6.85
C PHE A 252 5.32 -23.78 -5.94
N LYS A 253 4.32 -23.91 -5.08
CA LYS A 253 4.24 -25.02 -4.13
C LYS A 253 3.77 -26.31 -4.79
N LYS A 254 4.37 -27.45 -4.46
CA LYS A 254 3.84 -28.78 -4.81
C LYS A 254 3.00 -29.29 -3.63
N PRO A 255 1.75 -29.73 -3.84
CA PRO A 255 0.89 -30.18 -2.75
C PRO A 255 1.46 -31.47 -2.15
N SER A 256 1.65 -31.48 -0.83
CA SER A 256 2.03 -32.63 0.00
C SER A 256 1.47 -32.40 1.40
N LEU A 257 1.32 -33.43 2.22
CA LEU A 257 0.75 -33.29 3.57
C LEU A 257 1.50 -32.22 4.39
N CYS A 258 2.82 -32.33 4.50
CA CYS A 258 3.65 -31.35 5.21
C CYS A 258 3.54 -29.94 4.62
N SER A 259 3.63 -29.79 3.29
CA SER A 259 3.49 -28.48 2.67
C SER A 259 2.10 -27.88 2.86
N ASN A 260 1.05 -28.70 2.92
CA ASN A 260 -0.33 -28.25 3.11
C ASN A 260 -0.55 -27.83 4.57
N LEU A 261 0.00 -28.56 5.55
CA LEU A 261 -0.04 -28.18 6.97
C LEU A 261 0.70 -26.87 7.24
N ILE A 262 1.87 -26.67 6.61
CA ILE A 262 2.59 -25.40 6.66
C ILE A 262 1.75 -24.28 6.02
N SER A 263 1.13 -24.55 4.87
CA SER A 263 0.30 -23.55 4.18
C SER A 263 -0.94 -23.17 4.97
N LEU A 264 -1.58 -24.14 5.63
CA LEU A 264 -2.68 -23.93 6.57
C LEU A 264 -2.24 -23.04 7.73
N SER A 265 -1.13 -23.39 8.38
CA SER A 265 -0.59 -22.61 9.51
C SER A 265 -0.31 -21.17 9.09
N VAL A 266 0.43 -20.98 7.98
CA VAL A 266 0.76 -19.65 7.46
C VAL A 266 -0.50 -18.84 7.16
N PHE A 267 -1.47 -19.44 6.46
CA PHE A 267 -2.71 -18.75 6.12
C PHE A 267 -3.51 -18.36 7.38
N THR A 268 -3.62 -19.26 8.36
CA THR A 268 -4.31 -19.01 9.63
C THR A 268 -3.68 -17.86 10.40
N PHE A 269 -2.35 -17.79 10.51
CA PHE A 269 -1.69 -16.67 11.19
C PHE A 269 -1.92 -15.34 10.46
N LEU A 270 -1.86 -15.33 9.13
CA LEU A 270 -2.11 -14.13 8.34
C LEU A 270 -3.57 -13.64 8.48
N THR A 271 -4.55 -14.53 8.38
CA THR A 271 -5.97 -14.15 8.50
C THR A 271 -6.36 -13.82 9.94
N LEU A 272 -5.82 -14.51 10.94
CA LEU A 272 -6.01 -14.16 12.35
C LEU A 272 -5.49 -12.75 12.63
N GLY A 273 -4.27 -12.43 12.20
CA GLY A 273 -3.72 -11.07 12.29
C GLY A 273 -4.63 -10.03 11.62
N LEU A 274 -5.16 -10.34 10.43
CA LEU A 274 -6.07 -9.45 9.70
C LEU A 274 -7.36 -9.20 10.48
N PHE A 275 -7.98 -10.24 11.03
CA PHE A 275 -9.25 -10.12 11.75
C PHE A 275 -9.09 -9.39 13.09
N LEU A 276 -7.96 -9.58 13.79
CA LEU A 276 -7.63 -8.85 15.02
C LEU A 276 -7.36 -7.35 14.79
N THR A 277 -7.21 -6.91 13.55
CA THR A 277 -7.20 -5.46 13.25
C THR A 277 -8.60 -4.84 13.36
N PHE A 278 -9.67 -5.63 13.32
CA PHE A 278 -11.08 -5.18 13.22
C PHE A 278 -11.33 -4.13 12.11
N SER A 279 -10.51 -4.15 11.06
CA SER A 279 -10.60 -3.19 9.94
C SER A 279 -11.61 -3.67 8.90
N ARG A 280 -12.86 -3.21 9.04
CA ARG A 280 -14.03 -3.70 8.26
C ARG A 280 -13.85 -3.69 6.75
N ILE A 281 -13.45 -2.54 6.19
CA ILE A 281 -13.31 -2.40 4.73
C ILE A 281 -12.23 -3.36 4.19
N PRO A 282 -11.01 -3.44 4.76
CA PRO A 282 -10.05 -4.48 4.41
C PRO A 282 -10.60 -5.92 4.49
N ILE A 283 -11.35 -6.26 5.54
CA ILE A 283 -11.92 -7.61 5.73
C ILE A 283 -12.99 -7.92 4.66
N ILE A 284 -13.88 -6.97 4.37
CA ILE A 284 -14.89 -7.13 3.30
C ILE A 284 -14.22 -7.33 1.94
N LEU A 285 -13.21 -6.52 1.63
CA LEU A 285 -12.46 -6.62 0.39
C LEU A 285 -11.67 -7.93 0.29
N PHE A 286 -11.12 -8.44 1.40
CA PHE A 286 -10.52 -9.77 1.45
C PHE A 286 -11.51 -10.85 1.02
N PHE A 287 -12.70 -10.89 1.62
CA PHE A 287 -13.70 -11.89 1.28
C PHE A 287 -14.15 -11.77 -0.17
N PHE A 288 -14.50 -10.56 -0.61
CA PHE A 288 -14.96 -10.30 -1.97
C PHE A 288 -13.94 -10.78 -3.02
N PHE A 289 -12.68 -10.35 -2.94
CA PHE A 289 -11.68 -10.72 -3.94
C PHE A 289 -11.19 -12.17 -3.81
N SER A 290 -11.28 -12.78 -2.63
CA SER A 290 -11.02 -14.22 -2.46
C SER A 290 -12.13 -15.07 -3.10
N ILE A 291 -13.38 -14.63 -3.02
CA ILE A 291 -14.50 -15.24 -3.76
C ILE A 291 -14.27 -15.08 -5.26
N CYS A 292 -13.93 -13.87 -5.75
CA CYS A 292 -13.59 -13.68 -7.17
C CYS A 292 -12.45 -14.59 -7.63
N LEU A 293 -11.41 -14.78 -6.81
CA LEU A 293 -10.32 -15.71 -7.09
C LEU A 293 -10.83 -17.15 -7.21
N PHE A 294 -11.65 -17.60 -6.26
CA PHE A 294 -12.29 -18.91 -6.29
C PHE A 294 -13.08 -19.12 -7.58
N LEU A 295 -13.96 -18.17 -7.95
CA LEU A 295 -14.76 -18.23 -9.17
C LEU A 295 -13.87 -18.37 -10.41
N VAL A 296 -12.78 -17.59 -10.50
CA VAL A 296 -11.84 -17.68 -11.62
C VAL A 296 -11.14 -19.04 -11.68
N LEU A 297 -10.71 -19.59 -10.54
CA LEU A 297 -10.01 -20.88 -10.47
C LEU A 297 -10.92 -22.08 -10.79
N PHE A 298 -12.19 -22.04 -10.39
CA PHE A 298 -13.15 -23.13 -10.64
C PHE A 298 -13.74 -23.09 -12.05
N PHE A 299 -14.22 -21.94 -12.50
CA PHE A 299 -14.99 -21.86 -13.75
C PHE A 299 -14.13 -21.83 -15.01
N LYS A 300 -12.85 -21.44 -14.91
CA LYS A 300 -11.93 -21.54 -16.05
C LYS A 300 -11.33 -22.94 -16.15
N LYS A 301 -11.83 -23.74 -17.10
CA LYS A 301 -11.41 -25.13 -17.39
C LYS A 301 -9.89 -25.35 -17.35
N LYS A 302 -9.11 -24.43 -17.93
CA LYS A 302 -7.63 -24.51 -17.92
C LYS A 302 -7.02 -24.34 -16.52
N PHE A 303 -7.51 -23.41 -15.72
CA PHE A 303 -7.06 -23.21 -14.35
C PHE A 303 -7.48 -24.38 -13.46
N TYR A 304 -8.72 -24.82 -13.57
CA TYR A 304 -9.22 -25.98 -12.83
C TYR A 304 -8.34 -27.20 -13.08
N LYS A 305 -8.10 -27.57 -14.35
CA LYS A 305 -7.25 -28.73 -14.68
C LYS A 305 -5.81 -28.58 -14.16
N LEU A 306 -5.24 -27.37 -14.18
CA LEU A 306 -3.85 -27.14 -13.80
C LEU A 306 -3.63 -27.03 -12.28
N TYR A 307 -4.64 -26.56 -11.53
CA TYR A 307 -4.51 -26.23 -10.11
C TYR A 307 -5.53 -26.93 -9.21
N HIS A 308 -6.31 -27.89 -9.70
CA HIS A 308 -7.45 -28.51 -9.01
C HIS A 308 -7.22 -28.80 -7.51
N SER A 309 -6.20 -29.61 -7.18
CA SER A 309 -5.90 -29.98 -5.78
C SER A 309 -5.49 -28.79 -4.92
N LYS A 310 -4.83 -27.79 -5.51
CA LYS A 310 -4.48 -26.54 -4.82
C LYS A 310 -5.70 -25.65 -4.62
N THR A 311 -6.60 -25.62 -5.59
CA THR A 311 -7.85 -24.87 -5.52
C THR A 311 -8.70 -25.39 -4.37
N LEU A 312 -8.86 -26.71 -4.23
CA LEU A 312 -9.59 -27.32 -3.11
C LEU A 312 -9.00 -26.92 -1.74
N LEU A 313 -7.67 -26.93 -1.58
CA LEU A 313 -7.05 -26.47 -0.34
C LEU A 313 -7.36 -24.99 -0.08
N ILE A 314 -7.14 -24.10 -1.06
CA ILE A 314 -7.44 -22.67 -0.89
C ILE A 314 -8.92 -22.45 -0.53
N SER A 315 -9.84 -23.20 -1.12
CA SER A 315 -11.26 -23.15 -0.78
C SER A 315 -11.53 -23.57 0.67
N SER A 316 -10.91 -24.65 1.14
CA SER A 316 -11.03 -25.08 2.54
C SER A 316 -10.45 -24.07 3.51
N LEU A 317 -9.30 -23.46 3.17
CA LEU A 317 -8.68 -22.39 3.94
C LEU A 317 -9.57 -21.15 3.99
N PHE A 318 -10.16 -20.78 2.87
CA PHE A 318 -11.11 -19.67 2.79
C PHE A 318 -12.33 -19.91 3.68
N LEU A 319 -12.93 -21.10 3.61
CA LEU A 319 -14.06 -21.47 4.48
C LEU A 319 -13.67 -21.42 5.96
N PHE A 320 -12.50 -21.95 6.31
CA PHE A 320 -11.96 -21.84 7.66
C PHE A 320 -11.80 -20.38 8.10
N ALA A 321 -11.27 -19.50 7.22
CA ALA A 321 -11.16 -18.07 7.53
C ALA A 321 -12.52 -17.38 7.70
N VAL A 322 -13.55 -17.78 6.96
CA VAL A 322 -14.93 -17.29 7.19
C VAL A 322 -15.40 -17.68 8.59
N ILE A 323 -15.27 -18.95 8.97
CA ILE A 323 -15.67 -19.46 10.29
C ILE A 323 -14.91 -18.72 11.40
N LEU A 324 -13.58 -18.60 11.25
CA LEU A 324 -12.72 -17.88 12.20
C LEU A 324 -13.13 -16.41 12.34
N CYS A 325 -13.40 -15.73 11.22
CA CYS A 325 -13.82 -14.33 11.23
C CYS A 325 -15.15 -14.15 11.96
N VAL A 326 -16.13 -15.02 11.68
CA VAL A 326 -17.43 -15.00 12.35
C VAL A 326 -17.24 -15.18 13.85
N ALA A 327 -16.47 -16.20 14.27
CA ALA A 327 -16.20 -16.46 15.68
C ALA A 327 -15.57 -15.26 16.41
N LEU A 328 -14.61 -14.57 15.79
CA LEU A 328 -13.90 -13.45 16.41
C LEU A 328 -14.70 -12.14 16.42
N MET A 329 -15.47 -11.87 15.35
CA MET A 329 -16.16 -10.60 15.19
C MET A 329 -17.57 -10.60 15.80
N LEU A 330 -18.14 -11.76 16.13
CA LEU A 330 -19.49 -11.86 16.69
C LEU A 330 -19.75 -10.93 17.89
N PRO A 331 -18.83 -10.81 18.88
CA PRO A 331 -19.04 -9.91 20.02
C PRO A 331 -19.14 -8.44 19.63
N GLU A 332 -18.30 -7.99 18.69
CA GLU A 332 -18.30 -6.61 18.16
C GLU A 332 -19.53 -6.32 17.28
N PHE A 333 -20.02 -7.32 16.54
CA PHE A 333 -21.28 -7.17 15.82
C PHE A 333 -22.44 -7.02 16.79
N TYR A 334 -22.49 -7.87 17.82
CA TYR A 334 -23.56 -7.84 18.82
C TYR A 334 -23.62 -6.51 19.57
N SER A 335 -22.48 -5.98 20.06
CA SER A 335 -22.44 -4.70 20.78
C SER A 335 -23.05 -3.56 19.97
N ARG A 336 -22.81 -3.53 18.65
CA ARG A 336 -23.31 -2.46 17.78
C ARG A 336 -24.78 -2.57 17.39
N PHE A 337 -25.33 -3.78 17.31
CA PHE A 337 -26.75 -3.95 17.07
C PHE A 337 -27.58 -3.56 18.30
N VAL A 338 -27.05 -3.79 19.50
CA VAL A 338 -27.76 -3.56 20.76
C VAL A 338 -27.59 -2.12 21.26
N GLU A 339 -26.38 -1.54 21.19
CA GLU A 339 -26.08 -0.25 21.85
C GLU A 339 -26.38 1.00 21.01
N LYS A 340 -26.87 0.88 19.76
CA LYS A 340 -27.16 1.99 18.83
C LYS A 340 -26.12 3.15 18.88
N SER A 341 -24.84 2.81 19.00
CA SER A 341 -23.77 3.80 19.02
C SER A 341 -23.56 4.37 17.61
N VAL A 342 -23.65 5.70 17.45
CA VAL A 342 -23.26 6.39 16.21
C VAL A 342 -21.74 6.28 16.06
N ASP A 343 -21.26 5.79 14.91
CA ASP A 343 -19.82 5.59 14.65
C ASP A 343 -19.15 6.94 14.31
N PRO A 344 -18.30 7.51 15.18
CA PRO A 344 -17.65 8.81 14.95
C PRO A 344 -16.80 8.81 13.67
N GLY A 345 -16.29 7.64 13.26
CA GLY A 345 -15.47 7.48 12.07
C GLY A 345 -16.22 7.77 10.77
N ILE A 346 -17.55 7.61 10.72
CA ILE A 346 -18.34 7.95 9.52
C ILE A 346 -18.49 9.47 9.39
N HIS A 347 -18.83 10.15 10.49
CA HIS A 347 -18.99 11.61 10.50
C HIS A 347 -17.68 12.33 10.18
N LEU A 348 -16.57 11.87 10.75
CA LEU A 348 -15.24 12.41 10.47
C LEU A 348 -14.86 12.26 8.99
N ARG A 349 -15.15 11.12 8.34
CA ARG A 349 -14.91 10.95 6.90
C ARG A 349 -15.72 11.93 6.06
N TYR A 350 -17.00 12.10 6.37
CA TYR A 350 -17.85 13.08 5.68
C TYR A 350 -17.27 14.49 5.82
N PHE A 351 -16.87 14.85 7.04
CA PHE A 351 -16.25 16.13 7.35
C PHE A 351 -14.98 16.38 6.52
N TYR A 352 -13.98 15.49 6.54
CA TYR A 352 -12.74 15.74 5.80
C TYR A 352 -12.94 15.71 4.27
N ASN A 353 -13.87 14.91 3.76
CA ASN A 353 -14.23 14.91 2.34
C ASN A 353 -14.89 16.24 1.95
N PHE A 354 -15.76 16.79 2.81
CA PHE A 354 -16.33 18.12 2.62
C PHE A 354 -15.23 19.20 2.60
N ILE A 355 -14.27 19.15 3.52
CA ILE A 355 -13.13 20.08 3.52
C ILE A 355 -12.29 19.94 2.25
N SER A 356 -12.06 18.72 1.76
CA SER A 356 -11.35 18.50 0.48
C SER A 356 -12.04 19.21 -0.68
N LEU A 357 -13.36 19.13 -0.76
CA LEU A 357 -14.15 19.82 -1.79
C LEU A 357 -14.10 21.34 -1.63
N SER A 358 -14.10 21.85 -0.39
CA SER A 358 -13.97 23.29 -0.12
C SER A 358 -12.60 23.83 -0.52
N MET A 359 -11.52 23.13 -0.15
CA MET A 359 -10.16 23.47 -0.57
C MET A 359 -10.01 23.42 -2.10
N LEU A 360 -10.63 22.43 -2.75
CA LEU A 360 -10.64 22.34 -4.21
C LEU A 360 -11.38 23.51 -4.85
N LYS A 361 -12.50 23.98 -4.28
CA LYS A 361 -13.23 25.14 -4.78
C LYS A 361 -12.42 26.43 -4.67
N GLU A 362 -11.62 26.58 -3.61
CA GLU A 362 -10.76 27.76 -3.41
C GLU A 362 -9.61 27.83 -4.43
N ASN A 363 -9.00 26.69 -4.79
CA ASN A 363 -7.95 26.64 -5.83
C ASN A 363 -8.12 25.40 -6.73
N PRO A 364 -8.99 25.46 -7.75
CA PRO A 364 -9.36 24.28 -8.55
C PRO A 364 -8.24 23.69 -9.40
N PHE A 365 -7.34 24.53 -9.91
CA PHE A 365 -6.36 24.10 -10.92
C PHE A 365 -5.06 23.58 -10.30
N PHE A 366 -4.56 24.25 -9.26
CA PHE A 366 -3.27 23.94 -8.64
C PHE A 366 -3.41 23.46 -7.19
N GLY A 367 -4.60 23.46 -6.60
CA GLY A 367 -4.82 22.99 -5.23
C GLY A 367 -4.13 23.85 -4.17
N GLN A 368 -4.05 23.33 -2.96
CA GLN A 368 -3.48 24.03 -1.79
C GLN A 368 -2.00 23.75 -1.57
N GLY A 369 -1.34 23.09 -2.52
CA GLY A 369 0.02 22.59 -2.38
C GLY A 369 0.08 21.16 -1.86
N ILE A 370 0.96 20.35 -2.46
CA ILE A 370 1.19 18.98 -2.02
C ILE A 370 1.49 18.93 -0.53
N GLY A 371 0.81 18.05 0.21
CA GLY A 371 1.00 17.89 1.65
C GLY A 371 0.46 18.99 2.55
N ASN A 372 -0.22 20.02 2.02
CA ASN A 372 -0.71 21.14 2.82
C ASN A 372 -2.16 20.97 3.29
N PHE A 373 -2.82 19.84 3.01
CA PHE A 373 -4.21 19.62 3.43
C PHE A 373 -4.39 19.79 4.95
N VAL A 374 -3.60 19.08 5.76
CA VAL A 374 -3.71 19.12 7.24
C VAL A 374 -3.31 20.48 7.79
N TRP A 375 -2.36 21.15 7.14
CA TRP A 375 -1.99 22.51 7.49
C TRP A 375 -3.15 23.48 7.29
N LYS A 376 -3.78 23.45 6.11
CA LYS A 376 -4.88 24.34 5.76
C LYS A 376 -6.22 23.98 6.41
N LEU A 377 -6.40 22.72 6.85
CA LEU A 377 -7.57 22.29 7.62
C LEU A 377 -7.80 23.15 8.87
N GLN A 378 -6.72 23.72 9.42
CA GLN A 378 -6.74 24.59 10.60
C GLN A 378 -7.52 25.89 10.36
N ASP A 379 -7.65 26.34 9.12
CA ASP A 379 -8.40 27.56 8.79
C ASP A 379 -9.92 27.32 8.76
N PHE A 380 -10.38 26.08 8.74
CA PHE A 380 -11.79 25.75 8.59
C PHE A 380 -12.49 25.66 9.95
N GLN A 381 -13.53 26.49 10.16
CA GLN A 381 -14.45 26.39 11.31
C GLN A 381 -15.08 25.00 11.46
N GLY A 382 -15.16 24.23 10.37
CA GLY A 382 -15.66 22.86 10.41
C GLY A 382 -14.81 21.94 11.29
N SER A 383 -13.50 22.19 11.43
CA SER A 383 -12.65 21.45 12.38
C SER A 383 -13.14 21.64 13.81
N LEU A 384 -13.52 22.87 14.16
CA LEU A 384 -14.11 23.20 15.47
C LEU A 384 -15.47 22.57 15.67
N ARG A 385 -16.32 22.53 14.63
CA ARG A 385 -17.61 21.83 14.70
C ARG A 385 -17.42 20.33 14.90
N ALA A 386 -16.45 19.71 14.24
CA ALA A 386 -16.12 18.30 14.42
C ALA A 386 -15.59 18.01 15.83
N ALA A 387 -14.69 18.87 16.35
CA ALA A 387 -14.24 18.82 17.74
C ALA A 387 -15.45 18.88 18.68
N ASN A 388 -16.28 19.93 18.56
CA ASN A 388 -17.46 20.13 19.39
C ASN A 388 -18.43 18.94 19.33
N LEU A 389 -18.65 18.33 18.16
CA LEU A 389 -19.51 17.14 18.06
C LEU A 389 -18.94 15.95 18.82
N ILE A 390 -17.62 15.72 18.77
CA ILE A 390 -16.99 14.59 19.43
C ILE A 390 -16.97 14.79 20.95
N TYR A 391 -16.63 15.99 21.42
CA TYR A 391 -16.63 16.27 22.86
C TYR A 391 -18.03 16.45 23.43
N LYS A 392 -19.03 16.91 22.67
CA LYS A 392 -20.44 16.91 23.12
C LYS A 392 -21.00 15.51 23.38
N LEU A 393 -20.39 14.46 22.82
CA LEU A 393 -20.74 13.08 23.16
C LEU A 393 -20.27 12.69 24.58
N ASP A 394 -19.35 13.43 25.18
CA ASP A 394 -18.83 13.18 26.54
C ASP A 394 -18.99 14.36 27.54
N VAL A 395 -19.30 15.59 27.08
CA VAL A 395 -19.43 16.78 27.94
C VAL A 395 -20.53 17.73 27.41
N PRO A 396 -21.63 17.98 28.13
CA PRO A 396 -22.79 18.71 27.57
C PRO A 396 -22.64 20.22 27.34
N GLU A 397 -21.63 20.91 27.89
CA GLU A 397 -21.70 22.39 28.03
C GLU A 397 -20.44 23.18 27.63
N ILE A 398 -19.44 22.60 26.98
CA ILE A 398 -18.23 23.34 26.61
C ILE A 398 -18.28 23.80 25.14
N GLU A 399 -18.29 25.11 24.93
CA GLU A 399 -18.02 25.74 23.64
C GLU A 399 -16.50 25.69 23.40
N ILE A 400 -16.03 24.72 22.60
CA ILE A 400 -14.59 24.55 22.36
C ILE A 400 -14.06 25.77 21.61
N ILE A 401 -13.13 26.48 22.25
CA ILE A 401 -12.40 27.61 21.70
C ILE A 401 -11.49 27.10 20.57
N PRO A 402 -11.32 27.84 19.45
CA PRO A 402 -10.51 27.44 18.30
C PRO A 402 -9.08 26.95 18.56
N HIS A 403 -8.55 27.12 19.77
CA HIS A 403 -7.17 26.80 20.16
C HIS A 403 -7.04 25.50 20.96
N GLU A 404 -8.15 24.79 21.24
CA GLU A 404 -8.18 23.62 22.14
C GLU A 404 -8.57 22.31 21.43
N ALA A 405 -8.70 22.30 20.09
CA ALA A 405 -8.97 21.05 19.37
C ALA A 405 -7.75 20.10 19.48
N PRO A 406 -7.97 18.81 19.82
CA PRO A 406 -6.88 17.87 20.03
C PRO A 406 -6.14 17.56 18.72
N SER A 407 -4.83 17.30 18.81
CA SER A 407 -3.97 17.07 17.63
C SER A 407 -4.46 15.93 16.73
N TRP A 408 -5.09 14.89 17.29
CA TRP A 408 -5.59 13.73 16.53
C TRP A 408 -6.76 14.06 15.59
N LEU A 409 -7.40 15.22 15.77
CA LEU A 409 -8.43 15.73 14.85
C LEU A 409 -7.82 16.29 13.56
N PHE A 410 -6.56 16.73 13.59
CA PHE A 410 -5.88 17.28 12.43
C PHE A 410 -5.25 16.16 11.61
N GLN A 411 -6.07 15.49 10.81
CA GLN A 411 -5.68 14.37 9.97
C GLN A 411 -6.18 14.54 8.53
N PRO A 412 -5.60 13.81 7.56
CA PRO A 412 -5.96 13.94 6.15
C PRO A 412 -7.37 13.45 5.83
N ALA A 413 -7.88 13.89 4.68
CA ALA A 413 -9.10 13.34 4.13
C ALA A 413 -8.93 11.87 3.77
N HIS A 414 -9.87 11.06 4.26
CA HIS A 414 -9.91 9.60 4.12
C HIS A 414 -10.36 9.15 2.72
N ASN A 415 -10.00 9.91 1.69
CA ASN A 415 -10.22 9.62 0.30
C ASN A 415 -9.03 10.19 -0.48
N VAL A 416 -8.12 9.32 -0.92
CA VAL A 416 -6.88 9.71 -1.61
C VAL A 416 -7.17 10.53 -2.86
N TYR A 417 -8.24 10.23 -3.60
CA TYR A 417 -8.54 10.94 -4.85
C TYR A 417 -8.99 12.38 -4.59
N LEU A 418 -9.85 12.58 -3.57
CA LEU A 418 -10.25 13.91 -3.13
C LEU A 418 -9.08 14.66 -2.48
N LEU A 419 -8.24 13.96 -1.73
CA LEU A 419 -7.06 14.54 -1.09
C LEU A 419 -6.04 15.04 -2.13
N ILE A 420 -5.73 14.23 -3.14
CA ILE A 420 -4.87 14.65 -4.27
C ILE A 420 -5.50 15.83 -5.01
N ALA A 421 -6.83 15.83 -5.22
CA ALA A 421 -7.51 16.97 -5.83
C ALA A 421 -7.37 18.24 -4.98
N ALA A 422 -7.58 18.16 -3.66
CA ALA A 422 -7.45 19.30 -2.76
C ALA A 422 -6.00 19.86 -2.73
N GLU A 423 -4.99 18.99 -2.79
CA GLU A 423 -3.59 19.38 -2.69
C GLU A 423 -2.95 19.81 -4.02
N ILE A 424 -3.30 19.18 -5.14
CA ILE A 424 -2.64 19.38 -6.45
C ILE A 424 -3.61 19.92 -7.51
N GLY A 425 -4.91 20.00 -7.20
CA GLY A 425 -5.97 20.47 -8.11
C GLY A 425 -6.57 19.36 -8.96
N VAL A 426 -7.64 19.69 -9.69
CA VAL A 426 -8.39 18.75 -10.56
C VAL A 426 -7.48 18.14 -11.63
N VAL A 427 -6.60 18.95 -12.22
CA VAL A 427 -5.68 18.48 -13.28
C VAL A 427 -4.71 17.42 -12.71
N GLY A 428 -4.24 17.59 -11.47
CA GLY A 428 -3.40 16.62 -10.78
C GLY A 428 -4.12 15.32 -10.51
N ALA A 429 -5.36 15.42 -10.00
CA ALA A 429 -6.21 14.25 -9.79
C ALA A 429 -6.47 13.49 -11.10
N LEU A 430 -6.76 14.19 -12.20
CA LEU A 430 -6.96 13.56 -13.51
C LEU A 430 -5.69 12.87 -14.03
N LEU A 431 -4.53 13.51 -13.92
CA LEU A 431 -3.25 12.88 -14.30
C LEU A 431 -2.96 11.63 -13.45
N PHE A 432 -3.29 11.66 -12.16
CA PHE A 432 -3.18 10.49 -11.29
C PHE A 432 -4.12 9.38 -11.75
N LEU A 433 -5.39 9.67 -12.06
CA LEU A 433 -6.34 8.68 -12.59
C LEU A 433 -5.89 8.09 -13.93
N VAL A 434 -5.32 8.92 -14.82
CA VAL A 434 -4.74 8.45 -16.08
C VAL A 434 -3.57 7.50 -15.79
N PHE A 435 -2.68 7.83 -14.86
CA PHE A 435 -1.60 6.95 -14.43
C PHE A 435 -2.12 5.59 -13.95
N LEU A 436 -3.15 5.56 -13.10
CA LEU A 436 -3.78 4.31 -12.64
C LEU A 436 -4.36 3.50 -13.81
N SER A 437 -5.04 4.17 -14.74
CA SER A 437 -5.64 3.50 -15.89
C SER A 437 -4.61 2.78 -16.77
N LEU A 438 -3.42 3.37 -16.96
CA LEU A 438 -2.32 2.78 -17.72
C LEU A 438 -1.77 1.51 -17.07
N ILE A 439 -1.86 1.37 -15.75
CA ILE A 439 -1.49 0.15 -15.02
C ILE A 439 -2.51 -0.96 -15.26
N ILE A 440 -3.79 -0.62 -15.44
CA ILE A 440 -4.90 -1.57 -15.62
C ILE A 440 -4.89 -2.19 -17.03
N VAL A 441 -4.45 -1.46 -18.07
CA VAL A 441 -4.51 -1.90 -19.47
C VAL A 441 -4.03 -3.34 -19.72
N PRO A 442 -2.89 -3.83 -19.17
CA PRO A 442 -2.41 -5.19 -19.41
C PRO A 442 -3.29 -6.30 -18.77
N LEU A 443 -4.21 -5.97 -17.87
CA LEU A 443 -5.06 -6.92 -17.14
C LEU A 443 -5.86 -7.84 -18.07
N ILE A 444 -6.53 -7.27 -19.07
CA ILE A 444 -7.38 -8.02 -20.01
C ILE A 444 -6.56 -9.12 -20.67
N LYS A 445 -5.33 -8.80 -21.06
CA LYS A 445 -4.42 -9.75 -21.69
C LYS A 445 -3.97 -10.84 -20.71
N ILE A 446 -3.57 -10.48 -19.50
CA ILE A 446 -3.17 -11.41 -18.44
C ILE A 446 -4.29 -12.42 -18.12
N ILE A 447 -5.54 -11.96 -18.06
CA ILE A 447 -6.71 -12.81 -17.84
C ILE A 447 -6.92 -13.77 -19.02
N LYS A 448 -6.81 -13.29 -20.27
CA LYS A 448 -6.96 -14.12 -21.48
C LYS A 448 -5.88 -15.21 -21.56
N GLU A 449 -4.66 -14.90 -21.18
CA GLU A 449 -3.53 -15.84 -21.18
C GLU A 449 -3.57 -16.86 -20.02
N ASN A 450 -4.58 -16.78 -19.13
CA ASN A 450 -4.70 -17.59 -17.93
C ASN A 450 -3.44 -17.49 -17.05
N ASN A 451 -2.94 -16.28 -16.88
CA ASN A 451 -1.75 -16.01 -16.10
C ASN A 451 -2.13 -15.58 -14.68
N LEU A 452 -1.61 -16.28 -13.65
CA LEU A 452 -1.91 -16.04 -12.23
C LEU A 452 -1.59 -14.61 -11.75
N PHE A 453 -0.87 -13.80 -12.54
CA PHE A 453 -0.63 -12.39 -12.20
C PHE A 453 -1.91 -11.54 -12.07
N PHE A 454 -3.07 -12.01 -12.53
CA PHE A 454 -4.35 -11.34 -12.24
C PHE A 454 -4.61 -11.20 -10.72
N ILE A 455 -4.02 -12.05 -9.88
CA ILE A 455 -4.09 -11.95 -8.41
C ILE A 455 -3.54 -10.61 -7.92
N PHE A 456 -2.49 -10.07 -8.54
CA PHE A 456 -1.96 -8.75 -8.18
C PHE A 456 -2.83 -7.60 -8.67
N TYR A 457 -3.62 -7.81 -9.71
CA TYR A 457 -4.65 -6.85 -10.10
C TYR A 457 -5.82 -6.85 -9.11
N PHE A 458 -6.20 -8.00 -8.54
CA PHE A 458 -7.14 -8.03 -7.42
C PHE A 458 -6.61 -7.25 -6.24
N LEU A 459 -5.35 -7.47 -5.84
CA LEU A 459 -4.71 -6.66 -4.81
C LEU A 459 -4.66 -5.17 -5.16
N PHE A 460 -4.41 -4.82 -6.43
CA PHE A 460 -4.42 -3.44 -6.88
C PHE A 460 -5.82 -2.82 -6.76
N PHE A 461 -6.89 -3.52 -7.17
CA PHE A 461 -8.26 -3.05 -6.97
C PHE A 461 -8.64 -2.94 -5.50
N ILE A 462 -8.14 -3.83 -4.63
CA ILE A 462 -8.27 -3.68 -3.18
C ILE A 462 -7.65 -2.35 -2.73
N PHE A 463 -6.43 -2.02 -3.17
CA PHE A 463 -5.77 -0.76 -2.80
C PHE A 463 -6.54 0.45 -3.33
N LEU A 464 -7.06 0.39 -4.56
CA LEU A 464 -7.90 1.44 -5.12
C LEU A 464 -9.21 1.64 -4.34
N ALA A 465 -9.84 0.56 -3.90
CA ALA A 465 -11.04 0.60 -3.08
C ALA A 465 -10.75 1.15 -1.68
N LEU A 466 -9.68 0.68 -1.03
CA LEU A 466 -9.24 1.21 0.26
C LEU A 466 -8.90 2.71 0.20
N SER A 467 -8.36 3.18 -0.93
CA SER A 467 -8.08 4.59 -1.19
C SER A 467 -9.33 5.50 -1.20
N LEU A 468 -10.54 4.93 -1.23
CA LEU A 468 -11.80 5.68 -1.08
C LEU A 468 -12.20 5.91 0.40
N PHE A 469 -11.61 5.15 1.33
CA PHE A 469 -12.02 5.12 2.74
C PHE A 469 -10.90 5.44 3.73
N ASP A 470 -9.67 5.58 3.23
CA ASP A 470 -8.48 5.86 4.00
C ASP A 470 -7.44 6.60 3.14
N HIS A 471 -6.48 7.25 3.79
CA HIS A 471 -5.52 8.18 3.17
C HIS A 471 -4.06 7.67 3.17
N PHE A 472 -3.77 6.58 3.89
CA PHE A 472 -2.40 6.15 4.16
C PHE A 472 -1.58 5.82 2.89
N PHE A 473 -2.21 5.42 1.79
CA PHE A 473 -1.51 5.19 0.51
C PHE A 473 -0.91 6.47 -0.09
N TRP A 474 -1.45 7.64 0.27
CA TRP A 474 -0.94 8.94 -0.16
C TRP A 474 -0.10 9.65 0.89
N THR A 475 -0.19 9.30 2.17
CA THR A 475 0.32 10.15 3.26
C THR A 475 1.33 9.48 4.17
N LEU A 476 1.19 8.17 4.44
CA LEU A 476 2.07 7.43 5.34
C LEU A 476 3.12 6.64 4.56
N GLN A 477 4.35 6.58 5.06
CA GLN A 477 5.48 5.92 4.41
C GLN A 477 5.17 4.47 4.02
N GLN A 478 4.63 3.67 4.94
CA GLN A 478 4.33 2.26 4.71
C GLN A 478 3.25 2.07 3.65
N GLY A 479 2.21 2.92 3.67
CA GLY A 479 1.17 2.94 2.66
C GLY A 479 1.74 3.27 1.28
N ARG A 480 2.48 4.38 1.17
CA ARG A 480 3.15 4.79 -0.07
C ARG A 480 4.05 3.68 -0.62
N LEU A 481 4.87 3.05 0.23
CA LEU A 481 5.71 1.90 -0.16
C LEU A 481 4.89 0.78 -0.79
N MET A 482 3.84 0.31 -0.11
CA MET A 482 2.98 -0.77 -0.63
C MET A 482 2.39 -0.41 -2.00
N PHE A 483 1.84 0.81 -2.11
CA PHE A 483 1.21 1.29 -3.33
C PHE A 483 2.19 1.38 -4.50
N TRP A 484 3.31 2.08 -4.33
CA TRP A 484 4.29 2.31 -5.40
C TRP A 484 5.05 1.05 -5.79
N ILE A 485 5.31 0.13 -4.84
CA ILE A 485 5.89 -1.18 -5.15
C ILE A 485 4.95 -2.01 -6.02
N LEU A 486 3.67 -2.10 -5.65
CA LEU A 486 2.68 -2.85 -6.43
C LEU A 486 2.50 -2.24 -7.82
N CYS A 487 2.35 -0.91 -7.91
CA CYS A 487 2.27 -0.19 -9.17
C CYS A 487 3.49 -0.44 -10.06
N GLY A 488 4.71 -0.39 -9.51
CA GLY A 488 5.95 -0.63 -10.25
C GLY A 488 6.05 -2.05 -10.80
N ILE A 489 5.69 -3.05 -10.00
CA ILE A 489 5.61 -4.45 -10.43
C ILE A 489 4.58 -4.61 -11.54
N LEU A 490 3.37 -4.04 -11.39
CA LEU A 490 2.32 -4.17 -12.40
C LEU A 490 2.66 -3.42 -13.70
N ALA A 491 3.28 -2.25 -13.60
CA ALA A 491 3.72 -1.50 -14.77
C ALA A 491 4.78 -2.25 -15.57
N SER A 492 5.56 -3.15 -14.95
CA SER A 492 6.53 -3.96 -15.69
C SER A 492 5.92 -4.90 -16.73
N PHE A 493 4.65 -5.33 -16.56
CA PHE A 493 3.95 -6.16 -17.55
C PHE A 493 3.60 -5.38 -18.83
N SER A 494 3.52 -4.05 -18.75
CA SER A 494 3.28 -3.19 -19.92
C SER A 494 4.47 -3.10 -20.88
N LEU A 495 5.68 -3.48 -20.43
CA LEU A 495 6.92 -3.46 -21.21
C LEU A 495 7.22 -4.76 -21.96
N ASP A 496 6.50 -5.85 -21.69
CA ASP A 496 6.85 -7.16 -22.21
C ASP A 496 6.45 -7.31 -23.69
N LYS A 497 7.44 -7.33 -24.60
CA LYS A 497 7.21 -7.46 -26.05
C LYS A 497 6.55 -8.77 -26.47
N LYS A 498 6.75 -9.87 -25.73
CA LYS A 498 6.01 -11.12 -26.00
C LYS A 498 4.51 -10.97 -25.70
N ILE A 499 4.16 -9.97 -24.88
CA ILE A 499 2.79 -9.57 -24.56
C ILE A 499 2.31 -8.45 -25.51
N SER A 500 3.16 -7.69 -26.20
CA SER A 500 2.70 -6.75 -27.24
C SER A 500 2.48 -7.43 -28.60
N ASP A 501 3.33 -8.39 -28.96
CA ASP A 501 3.44 -8.87 -30.35
C ASP A 501 2.53 -10.07 -30.68
N ALA A 502 1.60 -10.46 -29.79
CA ALA A 502 0.56 -11.45 -30.11
C ALA A 502 -0.64 -10.87 -30.88
N LYS A 503 -0.47 -9.67 -31.45
CA LYS A 503 -1.32 -9.07 -32.46
C LYS A 503 -0.43 -8.48 -33.54
N LEU A 504 -0.06 -9.31 -34.51
CA LEU A 504 -0.05 -9.00 -35.94
C LEU A 504 -0.26 -10.31 -36.67
#